data_AF-A0AAX1N444-F1
#
_entry.id   AF-A0AAX1N444-F1
#
_cell.length_a   1.000
_cell.length_b   1.000
_cell.length_c   1.000
_cell.angle_alpha   90.00
_cell.angle_beta   90.00
_cell.angle_gamma   90.00
#
_symmetry.space_group_name_H-M   'P 1'
#
loop_
_entity.id
_entity.type
_entity.pdbx_description
1 polymer ?
#
loop_
_entity_poly.entity_id
_entity_poly.type
_entity_poly.pdbx_seq_one_letter_code
_entity_poly.pdbx_strand_id
1 'polypeptide(L)'
;METTERKTLSYPLSLMEVKKEISNRIDDFLLENEITIADKIKTLESDSLQVLGKAALQEEQNFDEVSEKVDVIFNNMRYKVMAKIMSDGDLTEAQKEIKLQESLLDIYQLQNSVEEMILRISIQLEDMNNDTKSYLQKSTDVGREFVSNITTLTSSIFK
;
A
#
# COMPACT_ATOMS: atom_id res chain seq x y z
N MET A 1 -61.16 -55.33 -8.36
CA MET A 1 -61.27 -53.85 -8.41
C MET A 1 -59.86 -53.31 -8.23
N GLU A 2 -59.21 -52.91 -9.32
CA GLU A 2 -57.96 -52.15 -9.27
C GLU A 2 -58.30 -50.69 -9.57
N THR A 3 -58.10 -49.82 -8.59
CA THR A 3 -58.21 -48.38 -8.75
C THR A 3 -56.91 -47.86 -9.34
N THR A 4 -56.89 -47.60 -10.64
CA THR A 4 -55.76 -46.93 -11.30
C THR A 4 -55.77 -45.45 -10.92
N GLU A 5 -54.77 -45.03 -10.14
CA GLU A 5 -54.50 -43.62 -9.84
C GLU A 5 -54.21 -42.87 -11.15
N ARG A 6 -54.98 -41.80 -11.41
CA ARG A 6 -54.63 -40.83 -12.45
C ARG A 6 -53.37 -40.08 -12.01
N LYS A 7 -52.22 -40.43 -12.58
CA LYS A 7 -51.06 -39.54 -12.64
C LYS A 7 -51.50 -38.25 -13.34
N THR A 8 -51.53 -37.15 -12.61
CA THR A 8 -51.59 -35.81 -13.17
C THR A 8 -50.30 -35.57 -13.97
N LEU A 9 -50.41 -35.57 -15.31
CA LEU A 9 -49.35 -35.06 -16.18
C LEU A 9 -49.20 -33.57 -15.89
N SER A 10 -48.05 -33.15 -15.34
CA SER A 10 -47.66 -31.75 -15.34
C SER A 10 -47.33 -31.34 -16.78
N TYR A 11 -48.06 -30.36 -17.31
CA TYR A 11 -47.77 -29.79 -18.62
C TYR A 11 -46.39 -29.12 -18.62
N PRO A 12 -45.62 -29.17 -19.73
CA PRO A 12 -44.40 -28.38 -19.86
C PRO A 12 -44.75 -26.89 -19.78
N LEU A 13 -43.99 -26.13 -18.98
CA LEU A 13 -44.06 -24.68 -18.87
C LEU A 13 -44.20 -24.05 -20.26
N SER A 14 -45.09 -23.06 -20.39
CA SER A 14 -45.22 -22.33 -21.65
C SER A 14 -43.88 -21.64 -21.98
N LEU A 15 -43.57 -21.46 -23.27
CA LEU A 15 -42.33 -20.82 -23.72
C LEU A 15 -42.10 -19.45 -23.04
N MET A 16 -43.19 -18.76 -22.70
CA MET A 16 -43.20 -17.47 -22.03
C MET A 16 -42.84 -17.57 -20.53
N GLU A 17 -43.26 -18.63 -19.84
CA GLU A 17 -42.87 -18.91 -18.46
C GLU A 17 -41.40 -19.36 -18.38
N VAL A 18 -40.95 -20.20 -19.33
CA VAL A 18 -39.53 -20.60 -19.44
C VAL A 18 -38.63 -19.38 -19.68
N LYS A 19 -39.04 -18.46 -20.56
CA LYS A 19 -38.28 -17.23 -20.82
C LYS A 19 -38.21 -16.32 -19.59
N LYS A 20 -39.31 -16.21 -18.84
CA LYS A 20 -39.37 -15.43 -17.60
C LYS A 20 -38.49 -16.03 -16.49
N GLU A 21 -38.50 -17.36 -16.36
CA GLU A 21 -37.68 -18.05 -15.36
C GLU A 21 -36.18 -17.96 -15.67
N ILE A 22 -35.79 -18.04 -16.95
CA ILE A 22 -34.40 -17.81 -17.38
C ILE A 22 -33.99 -16.36 -17.12
N SER A 23 -34.84 -15.38 -17.44
CA SER A 23 -34.56 -13.97 -17.18
C SER A 23 -34.34 -13.69 -15.70
N ASN A 24 -35.24 -14.17 -14.83
CA ASN A 24 -35.13 -14.00 -13.39
C ASN A 24 -33.84 -14.62 -12.84
N ARG A 25 -33.47 -15.83 -13.27
CA ARG A 25 -32.24 -16.50 -12.85
C ARG A 25 -30.97 -15.74 -13.26
N ILE A 26 -31.02 -15.05 -14.40
CA ILE A 26 -29.89 -14.26 -14.88
C ILE A 26 -29.81 -12.93 -14.13
N ASP A 27 -30.94 -12.29 -13.86
CA ASP A 27 -31.00 -11.11 -13.00
C ASP A 27 -30.48 -11.43 -11.58
N ASP A 28 -30.90 -12.56 -11.00
CA ASP A 28 -30.42 -13.02 -9.70
C ASP A 28 -28.90 -13.28 -9.71
N PHE A 29 -28.39 -13.93 -10.76
CA PHE A 29 -26.95 -14.19 -10.92
C PHE A 29 -26.13 -12.91 -11.11
N LEU A 30 -26.65 -11.92 -11.84
CA LEU A 30 -26.00 -10.62 -12.01
C LEU A 30 -25.98 -9.85 -10.69
N LEU A 31 -27.10 -9.81 -9.96
CA LEU A 31 -27.21 -9.14 -8.68
C LEU A 31 -26.25 -9.75 -7.64
N GLU A 32 -26.17 -11.08 -7.59
CA GLU A 32 -25.25 -11.80 -6.69
C GLU A 32 -23.78 -11.51 -7.02
N ASN A 33 -23.43 -11.39 -8.31
CA ASN A 33 -22.10 -10.97 -8.73
C ASN A 33 -21.81 -9.50 -8.43
N GLU A 34 -22.74 -8.59 -8.64
CA GLU A 34 -22.57 -7.17 -8.29
C GLU A 34 -22.33 -6.99 -6.80
N ILE A 35 -23.11 -7.67 -5.95
CA ILE A 35 -22.94 -7.68 -4.50
C ILE A 35 -21.58 -8.26 -4.14
N THR A 36 -21.22 -9.42 -4.70
CA THR A 36 -19.93 -10.09 -4.43
C THR A 36 -18.75 -9.21 -4.84
N ILE A 37 -18.83 -8.51 -5.97
CA ILE A 37 -17.77 -7.64 -6.45
C ILE A 37 -17.70 -6.36 -5.60
N ALA A 38 -18.84 -5.77 -5.24
CA ALA A 38 -18.87 -4.62 -4.32
C ALA A 38 -18.26 -4.96 -2.96
N ASP A 39 -18.56 -6.13 -2.40
CA ASP A 39 -17.99 -6.60 -1.13
C ASP A 39 -16.49 -6.86 -1.26
N LYS A 40 -16.03 -7.47 -2.37
CA LYS A 40 -14.59 -7.66 -2.62
C LYS A 40 -13.85 -6.35 -2.84
N ILE A 41 -14.44 -5.37 -3.54
CA ILE A 41 -13.88 -4.03 -3.69
C ILE A 41 -13.78 -3.35 -2.33
N LYS A 42 -14.83 -3.42 -1.50
CA LYS A 42 -14.82 -2.84 -0.16
C LYS A 42 -13.78 -3.49 0.76
N THR A 43 -13.60 -4.80 0.64
CA THR A 43 -12.56 -5.55 1.37
C THR A 43 -11.17 -5.11 0.91
N LEU A 44 -10.94 -5.00 -0.40
CA LEU A 44 -9.67 -4.54 -0.97
C LEU A 44 -9.35 -3.07 -0.61
N GLU A 45 -10.34 -2.17 -0.65
CA GLU A 45 -10.20 -0.78 -0.25
C GLU A 45 -9.89 -0.66 1.25
N SER A 46 -10.59 -1.42 2.11
CA SER A 46 -10.34 -1.48 3.55
C SER A 46 -8.94 -2.00 3.89
N ASP A 47 -8.57 -3.14 3.31
CA ASP A 47 -7.29 -3.80 3.60
C ASP A 47 -6.12 -2.98 3.03
N SER A 48 -6.27 -2.41 1.83
CA SER A 48 -5.24 -1.53 1.26
C SER A 48 -5.07 -0.23 2.04
N LEU A 49 -6.16 0.44 2.47
CA LEU A 49 -6.06 1.66 3.29
C LEU A 49 -5.43 1.39 4.65
N GLN A 50 -5.73 0.24 5.28
CA GLN A 50 -5.08 -0.14 6.54
C GLN A 50 -3.60 -0.49 6.35
N VAL A 51 -3.25 -1.22 5.29
CA VAL A 51 -1.86 -1.61 5.02
C VAL A 51 -1.01 -0.38 4.66
N LEU A 52 -1.51 0.51 3.79
CA LEU A 52 -0.83 1.75 3.41
C LEU A 52 -0.71 2.71 4.59
N GLY A 53 -1.76 2.85 5.40
CA GLY A 53 -1.74 3.69 6.60
C GLY A 53 -0.75 3.18 7.67
N LYS A 54 -0.66 1.85 7.86
CA LYS A 54 0.35 1.25 8.75
C LYS A 54 1.77 1.39 8.20
N ALA A 55 1.95 1.23 6.89
CA ALA A 55 3.25 1.40 6.24
C ALA A 55 3.77 2.83 6.42
N ALA A 56 2.94 3.85 6.18
CA ALA A 56 3.32 5.26 6.35
C ALA A 56 3.74 5.60 7.78
N LEU A 57 2.98 5.15 8.79
CA LEU A 57 3.34 5.34 10.21
C LEU A 57 4.64 4.62 10.58
N GLN A 58 4.87 3.45 10.01
CA GLN A 58 6.08 2.67 10.26
C GLN A 58 7.30 3.28 9.55
N GLU A 59 7.13 3.89 8.38
CA GLU A 59 8.16 4.67 7.69
C GLU A 59 8.58 5.89 8.49
N GLU A 60 7.63 6.66 9.04
CA GLU A 60 7.91 7.81 9.92
C GLU A 60 8.68 7.39 11.18
N GLN A 61 8.23 6.32 11.86
CA GLN A 61 8.93 5.79 13.03
C GLN A 61 10.35 5.27 12.72
N ASN A 62 10.51 4.58 11.58
CA ASN A 62 11.81 4.10 11.15
C ASN A 62 12.77 5.25 10.81
N PHE A 63 12.25 6.34 10.25
CA PHE A 63 13.05 7.53 9.94
C PHE A 63 13.60 8.18 11.20
N ASP A 64 12.75 8.40 12.20
CA ASP A 64 13.17 8.96 13.50
C ASP A 64 14.23 8.07 14.17
N GLU A 65 14.02 6.74 14.18
CA GLU A 65 14.99 5.79 14.75
C GLU A 65 16.33 5.81 14.01
N VAL A 66 16.32 5.91 12.68
CA VAL A 66 17.54 6.00 11.87
C VAL A 66 18.27 7.31 12.15
N SER A 67 17.53 8.43 12.25
CA SER A 67 18.10 9.74 12.57
C SER A 67 18.79 9.75 13.94
N GLU A 68 18.14 9.20 14.97
CA GLU A 68 18.74 9.09 16.32
C GLU A 68 20.02 8.24 16.31
N LYS A 69 20.03 7.12 15.56
CA LYS A 69 21.22 6.26 15.45
C LYS A 69 22.37 6.97 14.75
N VAL A 70 22.08 7.77 13.73
CA VAL A 70 23.08 8.59 13.02
C VAL A 70 23.73 9.56 14.00
N ASP A 71 22.95 10.29 14.79
CA ASP A 71 23.47 11.20 15.80
C ASP A 71 24.38 10.51 16.82
N VAL A 72 23.98 9.33 17.31
CA VAL A 72 24.79 8.54 18.24
C VAL A 72 26.13 8.12 17.61
N ILE A 73 26.13 7.69 16.34
CA ILE A 73 27.35 7.30 15.62
C ILE A 73 28.30 8.50 15.49
N PHE A 74 27.79 9.64 15.03
CA PHE A 74 28.61 10.84 14.83
C PHE A 74 29.12 11.41 16.14
N ASN A 75 28.33 11.40 17.22
CA ASN A 75 28.79 11.75 18.56
C ASN A 75 29.93 10.84 19.03
N ASN A 76 29.80 9.52 18.85
CA ASN A 76 30.87 8.58 19.18
C ASN A 76 32.15 8.84 18.37
N MET A 77 32.03 9.21 17.09
CA MET A 77 33.18 9.58 16.27
C MET A 77 33.85 10.87 16.77
N ARG A 78 33.07 11.91 17.08
CA ARG A 78 33.56 13.15 17.69
C ARG A 78 34.36 12.86 18.95
N TYR A 79 33.80 12.08 19.89
CA TYR A 79 34.48 11.73 21.13
C TYR A 79 35.78 10.93 20.91
N LYS A 80 35.78 9.94 20.00
CA LYS A 80 36.98 9.15 19.69
C LYS A 80 38.09 10.01 19.10
N VAL A 81 37.76 10.92 18.19
CA VAL A 81 38.73 11.82 17.55
C VAL A 81 39.26 12.83 18.56
N MET A 82 38.40 13.44 19.36
CA MET A 82 38.81 14.33 20.44
C MET A 82 39.77 13.62 21.41
N ALA A 83 39.41 12.42 21.89
CA ALA A 83 40.25 11.65 22.79
C ALA A 83 41.63 11.35 22.17
N LYS A 84 41.67 10.93 20.90
CA LYS A 84 42.90 10.64 20.17
C LYS A 84 43.82 11.87 20.10
N ILE A 85 43.29 13.01 19.67
CA ILE A 85 44.07 14.25 19.50
C ILE A 85 44.55 14.80 20.85
N MET A 86 43.70 14.78 21.88
CA MET A 86 44.06 15.28 23.21
C MET A 86 45.13 14.42 23.89
N SER A 87 45.12 13.11 23.63
CA SER A 87 46.10 12.15 24.15
C SER A 87 47.45 12.16 23.41
N ASP A 88 47.54 12.87 22.28
CA ASP A 88 48.75 12.94 21.46
C ASP A 88 49.78 13.87 22.11
N GLY A 89 50.85 13.27 22.67
CA GLY A 89 51.92 13.99 23.35
C GLY A 89 52.91 14.68 22.41
N ASP A 90 52.89 14.35 21.12
CA ASP A 90 53.81 14.91 20.12
C ASP A 90 53.33 16.27 19.60
N LEU A 91 52.10 16.67 19.93
CA LEU A 91 51.49 17.92 19.49
C LEU A 91 51.52 18.99 20.57
N THR A 92 51.83 20.22 20.16
CA THR A 92 51.58 21.40 20.99
C THR A 92 50.09 21.66 21.13
N GLU A 93 49.68 22.40 22.16
CA GLU A 93 48.25 22.74 22.37
C GLU A 93 47.64 23.48 21.18
N ALA A 94 48.37 24.40 20.54
CA ALA A 94 47.89 25.07 19.33
C ALA A 94 47.71 24.10 18.14
N GLN A 95 48.58 23.09 18.00
CA GLN A 95 48.43 22.07 16.96
C GLN A 95 47.27 21.12 17.25
N LYS A 96 47.01 20.81 18.52
CA LYS A 96 45.83 20.04 18.92
C LYS A 96 44.56 20.80 18.58
N GLU A 97 44.49 22.08 18.91
CA GLU A 97 43.34 22.94 18.61
C GLU A 97 43.01 22.94 17.10
N ILE A 98 44.00 23.19 16.25
CA ILE A 98 43.82 23.19 14.79
C ILE A 98 43.34 21.82 14.29
N LYS A 99 44.01 20.74 14.68
CA LYS A 99 43.61 19.39 14.25
C LYS A 99 42.21 19.01 14.75
N LEU A 100 41.83 19.46 15.94
CA LEU A 100 40.52 19.20 16.52
C LEU A 100 39.44 19.93 15.71
N GLN A 101 39.67 21.20 15.35
CA GLN A 101 38.76 21.97 14.51
C GLN A 101 38.60 21.32 13.12
N GLU A 102 39.69 20.97 12.46
CA GLU A 102 39.67 20.30 11.15
C GLU A 102 38.92 18.96 11.21
N SER A 103 39.29 18.09 12.16
CA SER A 103 38.69 16.76 12.25
C SER A 103 37.22 16.80 12.64
N LEU A 104 36.81 17.75 13.49
CA LEU A 104 35.40 17.93 13.83
C LEU A 104 34.61 18.50 12.64
N LEU A 105 35.18 19.43 11.89
CA LEU A 105 34.56 19.96 10.67
C LEU A 105 34.29 18.83 9.66
N ASP A 106 35.27 17.96 9.42
CA ASP A 106 35.11 16.80 8.53
C ASP A 106 33.97 15.88 9.00
N ILE A 107 33.88 15.65 10.31
CA ILE A 107 32.82 14.84 10.91
C ILE A 107 31.44 15.49 10.71
N TYR A 108 31.32 16.81 10.90
CA TYR A 108 30.06 17.53 10.66
C TYR A 108 29.66 17.54 9.19
N GLN A 109 30.60 17.72 8.27
CA GLN A 109 30.32 17.65 6.84
C GLN A 109 29.83 16.26 6.43
N LEU A 110 30.45 15.21 6.98
CA LEU A 110 30.00 13.84 6.76
C LEU A 110 28.61 13.59 7.36
N GLN A 111 28.32 14.09 8.56
CA GLN A 111 27.00 14.01 9.17
C GLN A 111 25.93 14.65 8.26
N ASN A 112 26.16 15.87 7.81
CA ASN A 112 25.25 16.56 6.90
C ASN A 112 25.01 15.78 5.60
N SER A 113 26.08 15.22 5.01
CA SER A 113 25.93 14.43 3.78
C SER A 113 25.08 13.16 3.99
N VAL A 114 25.18 12.54 5.17
CA VAL A 114 24.35 11.37 5.51
C VAL A 114 22.90 11.78 5.74
N GLU A 115 22.65 12.87 6.47
CA GLU A 115 21.32 13.41 6.70
C GLU A 115 20.61 13.81 5.40
N GLU A 116 21.32 14.46 4.48
CA GLU A 116 20.79 14.78 3.13
C GLU A 116 20.42 13.52 2.33
N MET A 117 21.23 12.46 2.45
CA MET A 117 20.94 11.19 1.80
C MET A 117 19.70 10.52 2.40
N ILE A 118 19.55 10.54 3.72
CA ILE A 118 18.37 10.01 4.42
C ILE A 118 17.11 10.78 3.99
N LEU A 119 17.16 12.11 4.00
CA LEU A 119 16.05 12.95 3.54
C LEU A 119 15.66 12.64 2.09
N ARG A 120 16.64 12.49 1.19
CA ARG A 120 16.38 12.15 -0.21
C ARG A 120 15.68 10.79 -0.35
N ILE A 121 16.11 9.79 0.40
CA ILE A 121 15.48 8.46 0.38
C ILE A 121 14.05 8.53 0.91
N SER A 122 13.80 9.30 1.98
CA SER A 122 12.44 9.48 2.51
C SER A 122 11.48 10.09 1.48
N ILE A 123 11.92 11.11 0.75
CA ILE A 123 11.13 11.71 -0.34
C ILE A 123 10.82 10.66 -1.42
N GLN A 124 11.81 9.85 -1.81
CA GLN A 124 11.60 8.78 -2.79
C GLN A 124 10.59 7.73 -2.33
N LEU A 125 10.61 7.36 -1.04
CA LEU A 125 9.64 6.42 -0.48
C LEU A 125 8.23 7.03 -0.48
N GLU A 126 8.08 8.31 -0.11
CA GLU A 126 6.80 9.02 -0.18
C GLU A 126 6.24 9.06 -1.60
N ASP A 127 7.09 9.36 -2.60
CA ASP A 127 6.71 9.34 -4.01
C ASP A 127 6.25 7.94 -4.46
N MET A 128 6.98 6.89 -4.10
CA MET A 128 6.60 5.49 -4.40
C MET A 128 5.26 5.11 -3.76
N ASN A 129 4.98 5.58 -2.54
CA ASN A 129 3.72 5.34 -1.85
C ASN A 129 2.56 6.04 -2.57
N ASN A 130 2.77 7.30 -2.98
CA ASN A 130 1.79 8.08 -3.76
C ASN A 130 1.49 7.41 -5.12
N ASP A 131 2.51 6.95 -5.83
CA ASP A 131 2.36 6.23 -7.10
C ASP A 131 1.59 4.92 -6.92
N THR A 132 1.89 4.17 -5.86
CA THR A 132 1.18 2.93 -5.53
C THR A 132 -0.30 3.18 -5.26
N LYS A 133 -0.62 4.23 -4.49
CA LYS A 133 -2.00 4.64 -4.22
C LYS A 133 -2.73 5.02 -5.51
N SER A 134 -2.09 5.77 -6.39
CA SER A 134 -2.63 6.14 -7.71
C SER A 134 -2.89 4.93 -8.60
N TYR A 135 -1.97 3.97 -8.63
CA TYR A 135 -2.13 2.71 -9.36
C TYR A 135 -3.32 1.89 -8.86
N LEU A 136 -3.43 1.71 -7.54
CA LEU A 136 -4.54 0.98 -6.92
C LEU A 136 -5.88 1.63 -7.26
N GLN A 137 -5.97 2.96 -7.19
CA GLN A 137 -7.18 3.68 -7.52
C GLN A 137 -7.59 3.48 -8.99
N LYS A 138 -6.65 3.62 -9.93
CA LYS A 138 -6.90 3.36 -11.35
C LYS A 138 -7.35 1.92 -11.61
N SER A 139 -6.72 0.94 -10.95
CA SER A 139 -7.10 -0.47 -11.08
C SER A 139 -8.54 -0.71 -10.61
N THR A 140 -8.94 -0.07 -9.50
CA THR A 140 -10.31 -0.13 -8.99
C THR A 140 -11.30 0.52 -9.97
N ASP A 141 -10.96 1.67 -10.54
CA ASP A 141 -11.83 2.36 -11.50
C ASP A 141 -12.07 1.52 -12.76
N VAL A 142 -11.02 0.90 -13.31
CA VAL A 142 -11.14 -0.04 -14.44
C VAL A 142 -12.00 -1.25 -14.08
N GLY A 143 -11.84 -1.79 -12.86
CA GLY A 143 -12.69 -2.87 -12.36
C GLY A 143 -14.17 -2.47 -12.32
N ARG A 144 -14.49 -1.26 -11.83
CA ARG A 144 -15.86 -0.73 -11.80
C ARG A 144 -16.43 -0.53 -13.21
N GLU A 145 -15.63 -0.03 -14.13
CA GLU A 145 -16.03 0.14 -15.53
C GLU A 145 -16.34 -1.20 -16.19
N PHE A 146 -15.49 -2.22 -15.99
CA PHE A 146 -15.72 -3.57 -16.49
C PHE A 146 -17.05 -4.15 -16.00
N VAL A 147 -17.32 -4.07 -14.70
CA VAL A 147 -18.58 -4.55 -14.12
C VAL A 147 -19.77 -3.81 -14.72
N SER A 148 -19.72 -2.48 -14.77
CA SER A 148 -20.77 -1.64 -15.36
C SER A 148 -21.07 -2.02 -16.81
N ASN A 149 -20.03 -2.26 -17.60
CA ASN A 149 -20.15 -2.68 -19.00
C ASN A 149 -20.80 -4.06 -19.12
N ILE A 150 -20.40 -5.03 -18.30
CA ILE A 150 -21.01 -6.38 -18.29
C ILE A 150 -22.47 -6.33 -17.86
N THR A 151 -22.81 -5.58 -16.79
CA THR A 151 -24.20 -5.40 -16.34
C THR A 151 -25.06 -4.79 -17.45
N THR A 152 -24.57 -3.73 -18.10
CA THR A 152 -25.27 -3.06 -19.20
C THR A 152 -25.51 -4.01 -20.37
N LEU A 153 -24.48 -4.76 -20.78
CA LEU A 153 -24.56 -5.69 -21.89
C LEU A 153 -25.54 -6.82 -21.60
N THR A 154 -25.48 -7.39 -20.39
CA THR A 154 -26.38 -8.49 -20.01
C THR A 154 -27.82 -8.00 -19.90
N SER A 155 -28.06 -6.83 -19.31
CA SER A 155 -29.39 -6.20 -19.23
C SER A 155 -30.00 -5.93 -20.61
N SER A 156 -29.17 -5.67 -21.63
CA SER A 156 -29.62 -5.42 -23.00
C SER A 156 -30.11 -6.67 -23.74
N ILE A 157 -29.68 -7.87 -23.31
CA ILE A 157 -30.09 -9.16 -23.92
C ILE A 157 -31.53 -9.53 -23.52
N PHE A 158 -32.01 -9.04 -22.38
CA PHE A 158 -33.35 -9.35 -21.84
C PHE A 158 -34.41 -8.30 -22.14
N LYS A 159 -34.05 -7.19 -22.81
CA LYS A 159 -35.01 -6.27 -23.46
C LYS A 159 -35.48 -6.83 -24.79
#